data_AF-A0A931P6V3-F1
#
_entry.id   AF-A0A931P6V3-F1
#
_cell.length_a   1.000
_cell.length_b   1.000
_cell.length_c   1.000
_cell.angle_alpha   90.00
_cell.angle_beta   90.00
_cell.angle_gamma   90.00
#
_symmetry.space_group_name_H-M   'P 1'
#
loop_
_entity.id
_entity.type
_entity.pdbx_description
1 polymer ?
#
loop_
_entity_poly.entity_id
_entity_poly.type
_entity_poly.pdbx_seq_one_letter_code
_entity_poly.pdbx_strand_id
1 'polypeptide(L)'
;MRNLRYFLAIPILLYMVVASYFEDSKYERNRAPKENVRQASSIATMWAKGFSASNVPSMPPSAGLTLIRKTLESKADEEVKTEARKIEKQLNRYPAYVQFADRISAFRDDFDRMRAVVVHGLKQPKPANQKIFTNFVPGCLIVTARQHDSLKPDPEADVLMFEPDMIEALGYNAAQSPTELKTLVVLEFIRAEDGEYHVVEDVKKGIKAKNFEGIKLPAYAHGCRAYVIDYATGKVTLVREWYEEDPESRKLSLLGQSRTSEPDGYAKLRKQVTDWIRKMSSPPQPDPKSPVS
;
A
#
# COMPACT_ATOMS: atom_id res chain seq x y z
N MET A 1 -55.59 -16.61 -46.28
CA MET A 1 -54.94 -16.53 -44.94
C MET A 1 -53.56 -17.20 -44.83
N ARG A 2 -53.13 -18.08 -45.76
CA ARG A 2 -51.79 -18.71 -45.72
C ARG A 2 -50.61 -17.75 -45.96
N ASN A 3 -50.79 -16.71 -46.78
CA ASN A 3 -49.70 -15.79 -47.15
C ASN A 3 -49.35 -14.77 -46.05
N LEU A 4 -50.29 -14.47 -45.13
CA LEU A 4 -50.06 -13.52 -44.03
C LEU A 4 -49.12 -14.08 -42.94
N ARG A 5 -49.09 -15.42 -42.75
CA ARG A 5 -48.21 -16.09 -41.78
C ARG A 5 -46.73 -16.08 -42.20
N TYR A 6 -46.45 -16.13 -43.50
CA TYR A 6 -45.07 -16.03 -44.02
C TYR A 6 -44.52 -14.60 -43.91
N PHE A 7 -45.36 -13.59 -44.11
CA PHE A 7 -44.97 -12.17 -43.95
C PHE A 7 -44.59 -11.79 -42.51
N LEU A 8 -45.15 -12.47 -41.51
CA LEU A 8 -44.81 -12.26 -40.09
C LEU A 8 -43.62 -13.11 -39.61
N ALA A 9 -43.37 -14.27 -40.21
CA ALA A 9 -42.27 -15.15 -39.81
C ALA A 9 -40.89 -14.69 -40.31
N ILE A 10 -40.83 -14.06 -41.48
CA ILE A 10 -39.57 -13.60 -42.09
C ILE A 10 -38.88 -12.49 -41.27
N PRO A 11 -39.58 -11.44 -40.78
CA PRO A 11 -38.97 -10.40 -39.93
C PRO A 11 -38.45 -10.94 -38.59
N ILE A 12 -39.13 -11.92 -38.00
CA ILE A 12 -38.74 -12.52 -36.71
C ILE A 12 -37.47 -13.37 -36.88
N LEU A 13 -37.40 -14.18 -37.95
CA LEU A 13 -36.20 -14.95 -38.28
C LEU A 13 -35.01 -14.04 -38.62
N LEU A 14 -35.24 -12.96 -39.37
CA LEU A 14 -34.22 -11.95 -39.64
C LEU A 14 -33.77 -11.27 -38.34
N TYR A 15 -34.68 -10.88 -37.46
CA TYR A 15 -34.34 -10.30 -36.17
C TYR A 15 -33.52 -11.28 -35.31
N MET A 16 -33.86 -12.57 -35.27
CA MET A 16 -33.11 -13.57 -34.51
C MET A 16 -31.69 -13.78 -35.06
N VAL A 17 -31.52 -13.88 -36.39
CA VAL A 17 -30.19 -14.04 -37.03
C VAL A 17 -29.35 -12.77 -36.83
N VAL A 18 -29.96 -11.60 -36.98
CA VAL A 18 -29.31 -10.31 -36.77
C VAL A 18 -28.92 -10.17 -35.29
N ALA A 19 -29.83 -10.41 -34.35
CA ALA A 19 -29.56 -10.32 -32.91
C ALA A 19 -28.43 -11.28 -32.48
N SER A 20 -28.44 -12.53 -32.96
CA SER A 20 -27.36 -13.49 -32.65
C SER A 20 -26.01 -13.10 -33.26
N TYR A 21 -25.97 -12.61 -34.51
CA TYR A 21 -24.72 -12.06 -35.08
C TYR A 21 -24.22 -10.80 -34.35
N PHE A 22 -25.13 -9.91 -33.94
CA PHE A 22 -24.77 -8.69 -33.21
C PHE A 22 -24.24 -9.02 -31.81
N GLU A 23 -24.86 -9.99 -31.11
CA GLU A 23 -24.40 -10.48 -29.81
C GLU A 23 -23.05 -11.19 -29.90
N ASP A 24 -22.84 -12.06 -30.89
CA ASP A 24 -21.55 -12.73 -31.12
C ASP A 24 -20.47 -11.72 -31.49
N SER A 25 -20.76 -10.73 -32.36
CA SER A 25 -19.79 -9.68 -32.71
C SER A 25 -19.44 -8.79 -31.51
N LYS A 26 -20.39 -8.55 -30.60
CA LYS A 26 -20.18 -7.76 -29.38
C LYS A 26 -19.40 -8.57 -28.35
N TYR A 27 -19.69 -9.86 -28.25
CA TYR A 27 -18.96 -10.79 -27.39
C TYR A 27 -17.50 -10.92 -27.84
N GLU A 28 -17.24 -11.24 -29.11
CA GLU A 28 -15.89 -11.41 -29.66
C GLU A 28 -15.07 -10.12 -29.57
N ARG A 29 -15.68 -8.97 -29.88
CA ARG A 29 -15.03 -7.65 -29.76
C ARG A 29 -14.56 -7.34 -28.35
N ASN A 30 -15.31 -7.77 -27.33
CA ASN A 30 -15.00 -7.46 -25.94
C ASN A 30 -14.26 -8.58 -25.21
N ARG A 31 -14.15 -9.80 -25.77
CA ARG A 31 -13.53 -10.95 -25.09
C ARG A 31 -12.11 -10.67 -24.64
N ALA A 32 -11.24 -10.25 -25.56
CA ALA A 32 -9.85 -9.93 -25.24
C ALA A 32 -9.70 -8.67 -24.35
N PRO A 33 -10.39 -7.55 -24.63
CA PRO A 33 -10.41 -6.38 -23.73
C PRO A 33 -10.85 -6.69 -22.29
N LYS A 34 -11.90 -7.51 -22.11
CA LYS A 34 -12.36 -7.92 -20.77
C LYS A 34 -11.33 -8.78 -20.04
N GLU A 35 -10.69 -9.69 -20.75
CA GLU A 35 -9.63 -10.52 -20.17
C GLU A 35 -8.40 -9.69 -19.77
N ASN A 36 -8.01 -8.72 -20.60
CA ASN A 36 -6.94 -7.77 -20.26
C ASN A 36 -7.27 -6.98 -18.98
N VAL A 37 -8.50 -6.46 -18.85
CA VAL A 37 -8.94 -5.73 -17.65
C VAL A 37 -8.93 -6.64 -16.42
N ARG A 38 -9.41 -7.89 -16.57
CA ARG A 38 -9.39 -8.89 -15.49
C ARG A 38 -7.96 -9.17 -15.01
N GLN A 39 -7.05 -9.42 -15.94
CA GLN A 39 -5.63 -9.69 -15.62
C GLN A 39 -4.96 -8.46 -14.99
N ALA A 40 -5.17 -7.27 -15.56
CA ALA A 40 -4.63 -6.04 -15.01
C ALA A 40 -5.16 -5.74 -13.60
N SER A 41 -6.45 -6.02 -13.34
CA SER A 41 -7.06 -5.90 -12.01
C SER A 41 -6.43 -6.87 -11.01
N SER A 42 -6.13 -8.11 -11.43
CA SER A 42 -5.40 -9.08 -10.61
C SER A 42 -3.99 -8.59 -10.28
N ILE A 43 -3.26 -8.05 -11.27
CA ILE A 43 -1.94 -7.44 -11.07
C ILE A 43 -2.05 -6.27 -10.08
N ALA A 44 -2.96 -5.32 -10.31
CA ALA A 44 -3.16 -4.18 -9.42
C ALA A 44 -3.43 -4.62 -7.97
N THR A 45 -4.25 -5.66 -7.78
CA THR A 45 -4.59 -6.21 -6.46
C THR A 45 -3.38 -6.83 -5.77
N MET A 46 -2.54 -7.58 -6.49
CA MET A 46 -1.32 -8.18 -5.93
C MET A 46 -0.35 -7.12 -5.39
N TRP A 47 -0.20 -5.99 -6.09
CA TRP A 47 0.73 -4.93 -5.70
C TRP A 47 0.15 -3.90 -4.72
N ALA A 48 -1.18 -3.81 -4.59
CA ALA A 48 -1.86 -2.77 -3.82
C ALA A 48 -1.55 -2.76 -2.31
N LYS A 49 -1.20 -3.92 -1.74
CA LYS A 49 -0.90 -4.06 -0.31
C LYS A 49 0.60 -4.05 0.01
N GLY A 50 1.45 -3.94 -1.01
CA GLY A 50 2.87 -4.28 -0.87
C GLY A 50 3.11 -5.77 -1.04
N PHE A 51 4.39 -6.15 -0.94
CA PHE A 51 4.83 -7.53 -1.09
C PHE A 51 5.98 -7.84 -0.13
N SER A 52 6.19 -9.12 0.15
CA SER A 52 7.34 -9.61 0.91
C SER A 52 8.45 -10.06 -0.04
N ALA A 53 9.71 -9.97 0.36
CA ALA A 53 10.82 -10.48 -0.46
C ALA A 53 10.71 -12.00 -0.74
N SER A 54 10.06 -12.76 0.14
CA SER A 54 9.72 -14.18 -0.10
C SER A 54 8.63 -14.37 -1.16
N ASN A 55 7.70 -13.42 -1.28
CA ASN A 55 6.51 -13.52 -2.14
C ASN A 55 6.43 -12.36 -3.14
N VAL A 56 7.50 -12.15 -3.93
CA VAL A 56 7.51 -11.15 -5.01
C VAL A 56 6.54 -11.56 -6.13
N PRO A 57 5.52 -10.74 -6.48
CA PRO A 57 4.63 -11.05 -7.58
C PRO A 57 5.42 -11.21 -8.89
N SER A 58 5.11 -12.25 -9.66
CA SER A 58 5.82 -12.57 -10.90
C SER A 58 5.58 -11.56 -12.02
N MET A 59 4.41 -10.93 -12.02
CA MET A 59 3.99 -9.97 -13.04
C MET A 59 4.15 -8.54 -12.52
N PRO A 60 4.97 -7.69 -13.17
CA PRO A 60 5.22 -6.34 -12.71
C PRO A 60 4.02 -5.41 -13.00
N PRO A 61 3.86 -4.28 -12.28
CA PRO A 61 2.73 -3.37 -12.51
C PRO A 61 2.69 -2.79 -13.93
N SER A 62 3.85 -2.57 -14.58
CA SER A 62 3.94 -2.15 -15.99
C SER A 62 3.29 -3.12 -16.97
N ALA A 63 3.26 -4.42 -16.67
CA ALA A 63 2.54 -5.39 -17.48
C ALA A 63 1.02 -5.14 -17.40
N GLY A 64 0.52 -4.83 -16.19
CA GLY A 64 -0.87 -4.39 -15.99
C GLY A 64 -1.20 -3.13 -16.79
N LEU A 65 -0.34 -2.11 -16.74
CA LEU A 65 -0.51 -0.87 -17.51
C LEU A 65 -0.53 -1.14 -19.03
N THR A 66 0.30 -2.06 -19.51
CA THR A 66 0.33 -2.47 -20.92
C THR A 66 -0.98 -3.11 -21.36
N LEU A 67 -1.56 -3.99 -20.54
CA LEU A 67 -2.86 -4.62 -20.78
C LEU A 67 -3.98 -3.57 -20.85
N ILE A 68 -3.96 -2.60 -19.93
CA ILE A 68 -4.94 -1.51 -19.90
C ILE A 68 -4.80 -0.60 -21.12
N ARG A 69 -3.59 -0.22 -21.52
CA ARG A 69 -3.35 0.58 -22.72
C ARG A 69 -3.93 -0.09 -23.96
N LYS A 70 -3.64 -1.39 -24.16
CA LYS A 70 -4.21 -2.19 -25.24
C LYS A 70 -5.74 -2.18 -25.24
N THR A 71 -6.37 -2.26 -24.06
CA THR A 71 -7.83 -2.18 -23.94
C THR A 71 -8.37 -0.80 -24.33
N LEU A 72 -7.73 0.29 -23.89
CA LEU A 72 -8.19 1.66 -24.16
C LEU A 72 -8.06 2.03 -25.64
N GLU A 73 -7.01 1.56 -26.31
CA GLU A 73 -6.76 1.74 -27.75
C GLU A 73 -7.68 0.87 -28.63
N SER A 74 -8.32 -0.15 -28.07
CA SER A 74 -9.19 -1.05 -28.82
C SER A 74 -10.57 -0.45 -29.15
N LYS A 75 -11.34 -1.16 -30.00
CA LYS A 75 -12.75 -0.87 -30.31
C LYS A 75 -13.73 -1.45 -29.26
N ALA A 76 -13.26 -1.72 -28.03
CA ALA A 76 -14.11 -2.21 -26.95
C ALA A 76 -15.21 -1.21 -26.56
N ASP A 77 -16.26 -1.73 -25.93
CA ASP A 77 -17.37 -0.90 -25.45
C ASP A 77 -16.93 0.06 -24.33
N GLU A 78 -17.62 1.20 -24.20
CA GLU A 78 -17.30 2.23 -23.19
C GLU A 78 -17.37 1.74 -21.75
N GLU A 79 -18.17 0.71 -21.45
CA GLU A 79 -18.21 0.08 -20.14
C GLU A 79 -16.86 -0.55 -19.77
N VAL A 80 -16.27 -1.33 -20.70
CA VAL A 80 -14.97 -1.97 -20.53
C VAL A 80 -13.86 -0.92 -20.44
N LYS A 81 -13.94 0.14 -21.24
CA LYS A 81 -12.99 1.27 -21.17
C LYS A 81 -13.10 2.04 -19.85
N THR A 82 -14.31 2.18 -19.31
CA THR A 82 -14.53 2.82 -17.99
C THR A 82 -13.90 2.00 -16.88
N GLU A 83 -14.04 0.66 -16.90
CA GLU A 83 -13.36 -0.22 -15.96
C GLU A 83 -11.84 -0.15 -16.12
N ALA A 84 -11.34 -0.17 -17.36
CA ALA A 84 -9.92 -0.05 -17.66
C ALA A 84 -9.31 1.24 -17.07
N ARG A 85 -9.98 2.40 -17.21
CA ARG A 85 -9.56 3.68 -16.60
C ARG A 85 -9.54 3.63 -15.06
N LYS A 86 -10.45 2.88 -14.43
CA LYS A 86 -10.42 2.70 -12.96
C LYS A 86 -9.18 1.92 -12.53
N ILE A 87 -8.85 0.84 -13.25
CA ILE A 87 -7.65 0.04 -12.99
C ILE A 87 -6.38 0.84 -13.29
N GLU A 88 -6.37 1.62 -14.38
CA GLU A 88 -5.27 2.54 -14.71
C GLU A 88 -4.99 3.51 -13.54
N LYS A 89 -6.03 4.11 -12.98
CA LYS A 89 -5.91 5.01 -11.82
C LYS A 89 -5.38 4.29 -10.59
N GLN A 90 -5.74 3.02 -10.39
CA GLN A 90 -5.22 2.22 -9.27
C GLN A 90 -3.74 1.90 -9.44
N LEU A 91 -3.32 1.45 -10.63
CA LEU A 91 -1.92 1.18 -10.94
C LEU A 91 -1.08 2.46 -10.85
N ASN A 92 -1.59 3.59 -11.34
CA ASN A 92 -0.90 4.89 -11.29
C ASN A 92 -1.07 5.64 -9.96
N ARG A 93 -1.64 5.01 -8.92
CA ARG A 93 -1.82 5.67 -7.61
C ARG A 93 -0.48 6.02 -6.95
N TYR A 94 0.54 5.18 -7.17
CA TYR A 94 1.87 5.28 -6.56
C TYR A 94 2.96 5.12 -7.65
N PRO A 95 3.24 6.17 -8.44
CA PRO A 95 4.13 6.06 -9.60
C PRO A 95 5.56 5.69 -9.24
N ALA A 96 6.12 6.22 -8.14
CA ALA A 96 7.48 5.89 -7.74
C ALA A 96 7.58 4.44 -7.24
N TYR A 97 6.57 3.97 -6.51
CA TYR A 97 6.47 2.56 -6.12
C TYR A 97 6.34 1.62 -7.32
N VAL A 98 5.54 1.97 -8.33
CA VAL A 98 5.42 1.17 -9.56
C VAL A 98 6.77 1.04 -10.26
N GLN A 99 7.51 2.15 -10.42
CA GLN A 99 8.82 2.12 -11.05
C GLN A 99 9.81 1.24 -10.26
N PHE A 100 9.78 1.30 -8.93
CA PHE A 100 10.57 0.42 -8.08
C PHE A 100 10.17 -1.05 -8.23
N ALA A 101 8.86 -1.33 -8.19
CA ALA A 101 8.30 -2.68 -8.34
C ALA A 101 8.67 -3.32 -9.68
N ASP A 102 8.75 -2.55 -10.77
CA ASP A 102 9.21 -3.05 -12.06
C ASP A 102 10.69 -3.51 -12.05
N ARG A 103 11.49 -3.01 -11.09
CA ARG A 103 12.94 -3.27 -10.98
C ARG A 103 13.32 -4.18 -9.82
N ILE A 104 12.36 -4.57 -8.99
CA ILE A 104 12.63 -5.35 -7.77
C ILE A 104 13.33 -6.69 -8.06
N SER A 105 13.11 -7.27 -9.25
CA SER A 105 13.79 -8.49 -9.67
C SER A 105 15.31 -8.37 -9.66
N ALA A 106 15.87 -7.17 -9.85
CA ALA A 106 17.31 -6.91 -9.77
C ALA A 106 17.86 -7.09 -8.34
N PHE A 107 17.01 -7.04 -7.32
CA PHE A 107 17.40 -7.25 -5.92
C PHE A 107 17.20 -8.68 -5.42
N ARG A 108 16.63 -9.57 -6.24
CA ARG A 108 16.24 -10.92 -5.82
C ARG A 108 17.40 -11.70 -5.19
N ASP A 109 18.57 -11.65 -5.81
CA ASP A 109 19.76 -12.38 -5.34
C ASP A 109 20.38 -11.75 -4.07
N ASP A 110 20.02 -10.50 -3.76
CA ASP A 110 20.56 -9.75 -2.63
C ASP A 110 19.62 -9.77 -1.40
N PHE A 111 18.41 -10.33 -1.53
CA PHE A 111 17.43 -10.37 -0.44
C PHE A 111 17.92 -11.12 0.80
N ASP A 112 18.63 -12.24 0.64
CA ASP A 112 19.15 -12.98 1.81
C ASP A 112 20.18 -12.15 2.59
N ARG A 113 21.01 -11.40 1.87
CA ARG A 113 21.94 -10.45 2.47
C ARG A 113 21.19 -9.33 3.18
N MET A 114 20.17 -8.75 2.55
CA MET A 114 19.34 -7.72 3.18
C MET A 114 18.67 -8.23 4.46
N ARG A 115 18.10 -9.44 4.45
CA ARG A 115 17.51 -10.07 5.64
C ARG A 115 18.54 -10.18 6.76
N ALA A 116 19.75 -10.66 6.45
CA ALA A 116 20.81 -10.78 7.44
C ALA A 116 21.20 -9.41 8.04
N VAL A 117 21.30 -8.37 7.21
CA VAL A 117 21.58 -6.99 7.66
C VAL A 117 20.46 -6.46 8.56
N VAL A 118 19.20 -6.64 8.17
CA VAL A 118 18.03 -6.22 8.97
C VAL A 118 18.03 -6.92 10.32
N VAL A 119 18.10 -8.26 10.35
CA VAL A 119 18.09 -9.04 11.59
C VAL A 119 19.25 -8.68 12.51
N HIS A 120 20.45 -8.46 11.96
CA HIS A 120 21.60 -8.03 12.74
C HIS A 120 21.41 -6.60 13.28
N GLY A 121 20.93 -5.67 12.46
CA GLY A 121 20.71 -4.28 12.87
C GLY A 121 19.65 -4.14 13.96
N LEU A 122 18.56 -4.91 13.90
CA LEU A 122 17.51 -4.89 14.93
C LEU A 122 18.01 -5.35 16.32
N LYS A 123 19.07 -6.16 16.36
CA LYS A 123 19.71 -6.61 17.62
C LYS A 123 20.72 -5.61 18.19
N GLN A 124 21.13 -4.60 17.42
CA GLN A 124 22.10 -3.62 17.91
C GLN A 124 21.47 -2.64 18.90
N PRO A 125 22.21 -2.23 19.95
CA PRO A 125 21.74 -1.22 20.88
C PRO A 125 21.56 0.13 20.17
N LYS A 126 20.69 1.00 20.72
CA LYS A 126 20.58 2.38 20.25
C LYS A 126 21.97 3.05 20.28
N PRO A 127 22.40 3.70 19.19
CA PRO A 127 23.70 4.36 19.17
C PRO A 127 23.74 5.49 20.20
N ALA A 128 24.80 5.55 21.01
CA ALA A 128 24.96 6.52 22.10
C ALA A 128 25.04 7.98 21.60
N ASN A 129 25.55 8.19 20.37
CA ASN A 129 25.65 9.50 19.74
C ASN A 129 24.68 9.57 18.55
N GLN A 130 23.41 9.86 18.83
CA GLN A 130 22.45 10.21 17.78
C GLN A 130 22.75 11.64 17.30
N LYS A 131 23.51 11.79 16.21
CA LYS A 131 23.50 13.07 15.50
C LYS A 131 22.07 13.30 15.03
N ILE A 132 21.51 14.49 15.29
CA ILE A 132 20.24 14.91 14.70
C ILE A 132 20.41 14.76 13.20
N PHE A 133 19.72 13.79 12.61
CA PHE A 133 19.89 13.47 11.20
C PHE A 133 19.14 14.53 10.38
N THR A 134 19.85 15.60 10.03
CA THR A 134 19.37 16.68 9.15
C THR A 134 19.64 16.41 7.68
N ASN A 135 20.29 15.28 7.35
CA ASN A 135 20.85 15.06 6.02
C ASN A 135 20.01 14.09 5.18
N PHE A 136 20.01 14.36 3.89
CA PHE A 136 19.56 13.47 2.83
C PHE A 136 20.23 12.09 2.91
N VAL A 137 19.46 11.01 2.75
CA VAL A 137 19.97 9.63 2.71
C VAL A 137 20.04 9.14 1.26
N PRO A 138 21.23 9.10 0.63
CA PRO A 138 21.36 8.61 -0.74
C PRO A 138 21.21 7.09 -0.83
N GLY A 139 20.71 6.59 -1.97
CA GLY A 139 20.72 5.16 -2.28
C GLY A 139 20.02 4.33 -1.21
N CYS A 140 18.77 4.70 -0.91
CA CYS A 140 18.04 4.15 0.22
C CYS A 140 17.00 3.13 -0.25
N LEU A 141 16.71 2.12 0.56
CA LEU A 141 15.46 1.36 0.51
C LEU A 141 14.79 1.37 1.86
N ILE A 142 13.46 1.26 1.85
CA ILE A 142 12.65 1.15 3.06
C ILE A 142 12.03 -0.22 3.10
N VAL A 143 12.15 -0.87 4.24
CA VAL A 143 11.55 -2.17 4.50
C VAL A 143 10.81 -2.14 5.83
N THR A 144 9.67 -2.79 5.89
CA THR A 144 8.92 -3.00 7.13
C THR A 144 9.23 -4.39 7.65
N ALA A 145 9.96 -4.47 8.75
CA ALA A 145 10.32 -5.73 9.40
C ALA A 145 9.23 -6.27 10.30
N ARG A 146 8.35 -5.39 10.78
CA ARG A 146 7.17 -5.75 11.55
C ARG A 146 6.00 -4.85 11.19
N GLN A 147 4.93 -5.45 10.69
CA GLN A 147 3.66 -4.75 10.46
C GLN A 147 2.91 -4.58 11.78
N HIS A 148 2.00 -3.61 11.82
CA HIS A 148 1.20 -3.35 13.00
C HIS A 148 0.19 -4.48 13.25
N ASP A 149 0.02 -4.90 14.50
CA ASP A 149 -0.79 -6.08 14.87
C ASP A 149 -2.29 -5.99 14.47
N SER A 150 -2.81 -4.78 14.16
CA SER A 150 -4.17 -4.63 13.62
C SER A 150 -4.31 -5.08 12.16
N LEU A 151 -3.21 -5.09 11.42
CA LEU A 151 -3.11 -5.72 10.11
C LEU A 151 -2.86 -7.19 10.42
N LYS A 152 -3.93 -8.02 10.40
CA LYS A 152 -3.87 -9.48 10.68
C LYS A 152 -2.50 -10.04 10.25
N PRO A 153 -1.59 -10.35 11.19
CA PRO A 153 -0.22 -10.65 10.83
C PRO A 153 -0.22 -11.88 9.95
N ASP A 154 0.39 -11.76 8.77
CA ASP A 154 0.64 -12.91 7.93
C ASP A 154 1.65 -13.80 8.68
N PRO A 155 1.31 -15.05 9.03
CA PRO A 155 2.24 -15.94 9.72
C PRO A 155 3.49 -16.24 8.87
N GLU A 156 3.46 -15.98 7.57
CA GLU A 156 4.60 -16.09 6.66
C GLU A 156 5.29 -14.73 6.38
N ALA A 157 4.96 -13.68 7.15
CA ALA A 157 5.51 -12.35 6.95
C ALA A 157 7.05 -12.37 7.02
N ASP A 158 7.67 -12.02 5.88
CA ASP A 158 9.09 -11.77 5.79
C ASP A 158 9.45 -10.49 6.55
N VAL A 159 10.68 -10.38 7.02
CA VAL A 159 11.23 -9.14 7.61
C VAL A 159 11.53 -8.07 6.56
N LEU A 160 11.40 -8.41 5.28
CA LEU A 160 11.53 -7.50 4.14
C LEU A 160 10.17 -7.29 3.45
N MET A 161 9.27 -6.57 4.12
CA MET A 161 8.04 -6.09 3.48
C MET A 161 8.27 -4.73 2.81
N PHE A 162 7.86 -4.61 1.55
CA PHE A 162 7.90 -3.36 0.78
C PHE A 162 6.49 -2.80 0.65
N GLU A 163 6.19 -1.74 1.41
CA GLU A 163 4.86 -1.14 1.45
C GLU A 163 4.72 0.03 0.47
N PRO A 164 3.61 0.14 -0.30
CA PRO A 164 3.51 1.11 -1.39
C PRO A 164 3.63 2.57 -0.93
N ASP A 165 2.98 2.92 0.18
CA ASP A 165 2.99 4.29 0.72
C ASP A 165 4.37 4.71 1.26
N MET A 166 5.12 3.78 1.83
CA MET A 166 6.48 4.03 2.35
C MET A 166 7.49 4.20 1.21
N ILE A 167 7.43 3.32 0.21
CA ILE A 167 8.29 3.45 -0.99
C ILE A 167 7.91 4.70 -1.80
N GLU A 168 6.62 4.99 -1.96
CA GLU A 168 6.19 6.23 -2.63
C GLU A 168 6.71 7.48 -1.91
N ALA A 169 6.73 7.48 -0.58
CA ALA A 169 7.27 8.60 0.19
C ALA A 169 8.77 8.83 -0.02
N LEU A 170 9.53 7.77 -0.30
CA LEU A 170 10.92 7.86 -0.69
C LEU A 170 11.08 8.51 -2.07
N GLY A 171 10.05 8.39 -2.92
CA GLY A 171 10.02 8.92 -4.27
C GLY A 171 11.05 8.23 -5.17
N TYR A 172 11.54 8.95 -6.17
CA TYR A 172 12.50 8.43 -7.15
C TYR A 172 13.94 8.30 -6.59
N ASN A 173 14.15 8.56 -5.30
CA ASN A 173 15.44 8.39 -4.62
C ASN A 173 15.62 6.97 -4.05
N ALA A 174 14.61 6.11 -4.18
CA ALA A 174 14.76 4.68 -3.92
C ALA A 174 15.92 4.12 -4.75
N ALA A 175 16.80 3.33 -4.14
CA ALA A 175 17.84 2.62 -4.87
C ALA A 175 17.19 1.76 -5.96
N GLN A 176 17.67 1.87 -7.20
CA GLN A 176 17.08 1.16 -8.34
C GLN A 176 17.81 -0.16 -8.64
N SER A 177 18.93 -0.41 -7.98
CA SER A 177 19.75 -1.61 -8.10
C SER A 177 20.50 -1.91 -6.79
N PRO A 178 20.94 -3.17 -6.55
CA PRO A 178 21.75 -3.52 -5.38
C PRO A 178 23.02 -2.69 -5.24
N THR A 179 23.65 -2.33 -6.37
CA THR A 179 24.88 -1.52 -6.40
C THR A 179 24.66 -0.08 -5.96
N GLU A 180 23.44 0.45 -6.11
CA GLU A 180 23.07 1.78 -5.64
C GLU A 180 22.69 1.81 -4.16
N LEU A 181 22.37 0.65 -3.57
CA LEU A 181 21.91 0.54 -2.20
C LEU A 181 23.04 0.80 -1.21
N LYS A 182 22.95 1.93 -0.52
CA LYS A 182 23.86 2.36 0.54
C LYS A 182 23.23 2.24 1.93
N THR A 183 21.91 2.46 2.02
CA THR A 183 21.21 2.54 3.30
C THR A 183 19.93 1.72 3.28
N LEU A 184 19.70 0.96 4.35
CA LEU A 184 18.41 0.35 4.63
C LEU A 184 17.72 1.10 5.77
N VAL A 185 16.49 1.54 5.53
CA VAL A 185 15.60 2.07 6.56
C VAL A 185 14.62 0.98 6.94
N VAL A 186 14.74 0.49 8.17
CA VAL A 186 13.91 -0.60 8.69
C VAL A 186 12.85 -0.02 9.59
N LEU A 187 11.57 -0.33 9.33
CA LEU A 187 10.44 0.07 10.14
C LEU A 187 9.91 -1.12 10.95
N GLU A 188 9.77 -0.92 12.26
CA GLU A 188 9.08 -1.84 13.15
C GLU A 188 7.86 -1.13 13.74
N PHE A 189 6.67 -1.47 13.26
CA PHE A 189 5.44 -1.06 13.90
C PHE A 189 5.15 -1.96 15.09
N ILE A 190 4.95 -1.33 16.25
CA ILE A 190 4.72 -2.01 17.52
C ILE A 190 3.40 -1.52 18.10
N ARG A 191 2.72 -2.40 18.82
CA ARG A 191 1.60 -2.05 19.67
C ARG A 191 2.05 -2.18 21.11
N ALA A 192 1.98 -1.08 21.86
CA ALA A 192 2.19 -1.10 23.29
C ALA A 192 0.82 -1.05 23.97
N GLU A 193 0.59 -1.94 24.93
CA GLU A 193 -0.52 -1.79 25.87
C GLU A 193 -0.17 -0.63 26.81
N ASP A 194 -1.03 0.38 26.85
CA ASP A 194 -0.79 1.65 27.55
C ASP A 194 -1.94 1.95 28.52
N GLY A 195 -2.21 0.97 29.39
CA GLY A 195 -3.19 1.06 30.47
C GLY A 195 -4.55 0.46 30.17
N GLU A 196 -5.53 0.84 30.98
CA GLU A 196 -6.91 0.33 30.95
C GLU A 196 -7.90 1.49 30.92
N TYR A 197 -8.91 1.41 30.06
CA TYR A 197 -10.04 2.33 30.05
C TYR A 197 -11.09 1.92 31.07
N HIS A 198 -11.55 2.90 31.85
CA HIS A 198 -12.78 2.79 32.60
C HIS A 198 -13.91 3.39 31.78
N VAL A 199 -15.00 2.65 31.59
CA VAL A 199 -16.20 3.17 30.93
C VAL A 199 -16.79 4.28 31.81
N VAL A 200 -16.53 5.55 31.47
CA VAL A 200 -17.08 6.71 32.17
C VAL A 200 -18.54 6.92 31.76
N GLU A 201 -19.34 7.44 32.69
CA GLU A 201 -20.81 7.56 32.66
C GLU A 201 -21.41 8.26 31.43
N ASP A 202 -20.64 8.93 30.58
CA ASP A 202 -21.16 9.59 29.37
C ASP A 202 -21.66 8.62 28.28
N VAL A 203 -21.30 7.33 28.37
CA VAL A 203 -21.91 6.24 27.55
C VAL A 203 -23.32 5.88 28.07
N LYS A 204 -23.68 6.22 29.31
CA LYS A 204 -25.00 5.89 29.91
C LYS A 204 -26.17 6.61 29.24
N LYS A 205 -25.93 7.67 28.45
CA LYS A 205 -27.03 8.41 27.80
C LYS A 205 -27.54 7.78 26.49
N GLY A 206 -26.84 6.81 25.89
CA GLY A 206 -27.20 6.24 24.59
C GLY A 206 -27.42 4.72 24.54
N ILE A 207 -26.99 3.99 25.57
CA ILE A 207 -27.07 2.52 25.65
C ILE A 207 -27.76 2.19 26.98
N LYS A 208 -28.63 1.17 27.01
CA LYS A 208 -29.14 0.59 28.27
C LYS A 208 -27.97 0.03 29.08
N ALA A 209 -27.28 0.92 29.80
CA ALA A 209 -25.99 0.72 30.44
C ALA A 209 -26.13 0.03 31.80
N LYS A 210 -26.65 -1.20 31.81
CA LYS A 210 -26.55 -2.10 32.97
C LYS A 210 -25.46 -3.16 32.82
N ASN A 211 -24.88 -3.32 31.62
CA ASN A 211 -23.96 -4.43 31.31
C ASN A 211 -22.49 -4.01 31.15
N PHE A 212 -22.13 -2.74 31.40
CA PHE A 212 -20.77 -2.22 31.14
C PHE A 212 -20.09 -1.54 32.35
N GLU A 213 -20.75 -1.52 33.52
CA GLU A 213 -20.08 -1.06 34.74
C GLU A 213 -18.95 -2.05 35.13
N GLY A 214 -17.73 -1.53 35.29
CA GLY A 214 -16.56 -2.32 35.70
C GLY A 214 -15.77 -3.02 34.59
N ILE A 215 -16.16 -2.88 33.32
CA ILE A 215 -15.38 -3.45 32.20
C ILE A 215 -14.15 -2.57 31.93
N LYS A 216 -12.97 -3.17 32.12
CA LYS A 216 -11.68 -2.60 31.73
C LYS A 216 -11.38 -3.00 30.29
N LEU A 217 -11.19 -2.01 29.40
CA LEU A 217 -10.74 -2.27 28.04
C LEU A 217 -9.28 -1.88 27.91
N PRO A 218 -8.43 -2.69 27.27
CA PRO A 218 -7.02 -2.35 27.09
C PRO A 218 -6.88 -1.10 26.23
N ALA A 219 -6.09 -0.15 26.72
CA ALA A 219 -5.64 1.03 25.99
C ALA A 219 -4.40 0.67 25.19
N TYR A 220 -4.30 1.19 23.97
CA TYR A 220 -3.16 0.89 23.11
C TYR A 220 -2.54 2.17 22.56
N ALA A 221 -1.22 2.23 22.66
CA ALA A 221 -0.41 3.16 21.91
C ALA A 221 0.14 2.45 20.66
N HIS A 222 0.06 3.13 19.52
CA HIS A 222 0.65 2.72 18.27
C HIS A 222 2.06 3.28 18.20
N GLY A 223 3.07 2.40 18.17
CA GLY A 223 4.46 2.79 18.05
C GLY A 223 5.04 2.46 16.67
N CYS A 224 6.00 3.25 16.23
CA CYS A 224 6.90 2.88 15.14
C CYS A 224 8.32 3.16 15.57
N ARG A 225 9.22 2.20 15.36
CA ARG A 225 10.66 2.38 15.48
C ARG A 225 11.28 2.27 14.10
N ALA A 226 11.99 3.31 13.67
CA ALA A 226 12.78 3.30 12.45
C ALA A 226 14.27 3.17 12.77
N TYR A 227 14.95 2.26 12.09
CA TYR A 227 16.40 2.09 12.12
C TYR A 227 16.98 2.51 10.77
N VAL A 228 18.03 3.33 10.80
CA VAL A 228 18.82 3.64 9.60
C VAL A 228 20.11 2.83 9.67
N ILE A 229 20.26 1.88 8.75
CA ILE A 229 21.34 0.90 8.76
C ILE A 229 22.21 1.13 7.53
N ASP A 230 23.52 1.28 7.74
CA ASP A 230 24.49 1.27 6.65
C ASP A 230 24.54 -0.14 6.03
N TYR A 231 24.26 -0.25 4.73
CA TYR A 231 24.07 -1.54 4.09
C TYR A 231 25.39 -2.34 3.93
N ALA A 232 26.51 -1.64 3.79
CA ALA A 232 27.82 -2.27 3.61
C ALA A 232 28.33 -2.88 4.92
N THR A 233 28.17 -2.16 6.03
CA THR A 233 28.70 -2.53 7.35
C THR A 233 27.67 -3.20 8.26
N GLY A 234 26.39 -3.07 7.95
CA GLY A 234 25.27 -3.51 8.79
C GLY A 234 25.15 -2.73 10.10
N LYS A 235 25.82 -1.58 10.24
CA LYS A 235 25.83 -0.77 11.46
C LYS A 235 24.59 0.13 11.54
N VAL A 236 23.93 0.17 12.70
CA VAL A 236 22.86 1.13 12.97
C VAL A 236 23.46 2.52 13.19
N THR A 237 23.05 3.48 12.36
CA THR A 237 23.51 4.87 12.40
C THR A 237 22.52 5.79 13.10
N LEU A 238 21.22 5.46 13.06
CA LEU A 238 20.15 6.20 13.71
C LEU A 238 19.03 5.26 14.15
N VAL A 239 18.41 5.57 15.29
CA VAL A 239 17.13 4.99 15.70
C VAL A 239 16.18 6.13 16.04
N ARG A 240 14.99 6.14 15.44
CA ARG A 240 13.93 7.10 15.71
C ARG A 240 12.66 6.38 16.10
N GLU A 241 11.93 6.94 17.07
CA GLU A 241 10.68 6.38 17.57
C GLU A 241 9.57 7.42 17.50
N TRP A 242 8.36 6.93 17.22
CA TRP A 242 7.12 7.69 17.27
C TRP A 242 6.07 6.85 18.00
N TYR A 243 5.21 7.53 18.74
CA TYR A 243 4.11 6.92 19.46
C TYR A 243 2.87 7.79 19.29
N GLU A 244 1.75 7.16 18.96
CA GLU A 244 0.45 7.81 18.79
C GLU A 244 -0.62 6.99 19.50
N GLU A 245 -1.38 7.63 20.37
CA GLU A 245 -2.56 7.03 20.98
C GLU A 245 -3.78 7.12 20.05
N ASP A 246 -4.71 6.19 20.21
CA ASP A 246 -6.04 6.36 19.64
C ASP A 246 -6.75 7.60 20.23
N PRO A 247 -7.50 8.37 19.43
CA PRO A 247 -8.25 9.52 19.95
C PRO A 247 -9.34 9.07 20.95
N GLU A 248 -9.64 9.90 21.95
CA GLU A 248 -10.64 9.60 23.00
C GLU A 248 -12.00 9.18 22.44
N SER A 249 -12.40 9.77 21.30
CA SER A 249 -13.62 9.46 20.56
C SER A 249 -13.71 7.99 20.09
N ARG A 250 -12.57 7.34 19.82
CA ARG A 250 -12.43 5.92 19.47
C ARG A 250 -12.19 5.03 20.68
N LYS A 251 -11.55 5.55 21.75
CA LYS A 251 -11.43 4.85 23.05
C LYS A 251 -12.83 4.38 23.53
N LEU A 252 -13.89 5.12 23.17
CA LEU A 252 -15.30 4.83 23.47
C LEU A 252 -16.01 3.95 22.42
N SER A 253 -15.49 3.78 21.20
CA SER A 253 -16.18 3.08 20.10
C SER A 253 -16.01 1.55 20.11
N LEU A 254 -15.04 1.02 20.86
CA LEU A 254 -14.86 -0.43 21.11
C LEU A 254 -16.10 -1.07 21.78
N LEU A 255 -17.00 -0.24 22.33
CA LEU A 255 -18.31 -0.62 22.90
C LEU A 255 -19.46 -0.62 21.87
N GLY A 256 -19.15 -0.53 20.57
CA GLY A 256 -20.10 -0.80 19.50
C GLY A 256 -20.95 0.39 19.01
N GLN A 257 -20.60 1.64 19.32
CA GLN A 257 -21.46 2.79 19.00
C GLN A 257 -20.84 4.00 18.29
N SER A 258 -19.64 3.94 17.70
CA SER A 258 -19.20 5.06 16.86
C SER A 258 -18.43 4.65 15.61
N ARG A 259 -19.00 5.01 14.45
CA ARG A 259 -18.25 5.18 13.20
C ARG A 259 -17.63 6.58 13.25
N THR A 260 -16.53 6.74 13.99
CA THR A 260 -15.79 8.00 13.95
C THR A 260 -15.09 8.13 12.59
N SER A 261 -15.22 9.30 11.97
CA SER A 261 -14.55 9.72 10.74
C SER A 261 -13.09 10.16 10.98
N GLU A 262 -12.65 10.20 12.23
CA GLU A 262 -11.29 10.58 12.62
C GLU A 262 -10.30 9.45 12.30
N PRO A 263 -9.13 9.76 11.71
CA PRO A 263 -8.09 8.77 11.48
C PRO A 263 -7.62 8.22 12.83
N ASP A 264 -7.49 6.89 12.90
CA ASP A 264 -7.01 6.22 14.10
C ASP A 264 -5.56 6.55 14.41
N GLY A 265 -5.13 6.28 15.66
CA GLY A 265 -3.78 6.59 16.09
C GLY A 265 -2.74 5.95 15.17
N TYR A 266 -3.05 4.76 14.64
CA TYR A 266 -2.23 4.09 13.63
C TYR A 266 -2.13 4.85 12.30
N ALA A 267 -3.23 5.37 11.75
CA ALA A 267 -3.20 6.17 10.53
C ALA A 267 -2.42 7.49 10.72
N LYS A 268 -2.53 8.13 11.90
CA LYS A 268 -1.73 9.30 12.25
C LYS A 268 -0.24 8.94 12.32
N LEU A 269 0.10 7.85 12.99
CA LEU A 269 1.47 7.33 13.09
C LEU A 269 2.06 7.07 11.70
N ARG A 270 1.35 6.33 10.83
CA ARG A 270 1.79 6.07 9.45
C ARG A 270 2.08 7.37 8.72
N LYS A 271 1.18 8.36 8.80
CA LYS A 271 1.38 9.66 8.18
C LYS A 271 2.66 10.35 8.67
N GLN A 272 2.93 10.35 9.98
CA GLN A 272 4.16 10.94 10.52
C GLN A 272 5.43 10.24 10.03
N VAL A 273 5.42 8.91 9.96
CA VAL A 273 6.53 8.10 9.44
C VAL A 273 6.74 8.40 7.95
N THR A 274 5.68 8.42 7.16
CA THR A 274 5.70 8.78 5.73
C THR A 274 6.24 10.20 5.51
N ASP A 275 5.83 11.18 6.33
CA ASP A 275 6.31 12.55 6.23
C ASP A 275 7.79 12.68 6.63
N TRP A 276 8.26 11.88 7.59
CA TRP A 276 9.68 11.80 7.92
C TRP A 276 10.51 11.20 6.77
N ILE A 277 10.03 10.11 6.17
CA ILE A 277 10.64 9.49 4.99
C ILE A 277 10.79 10.52 3.85
N ARG A 278 9.74 11.30 3.58
CA ARG A 278 9.78 12.33 2.52
C ARG A 278 10.83 13.42 2.80
N LYS A 279 11.02 13.78 4.06
CA LYS A 279 12.03 14.76 4.47
C LYS A 279 13.45 14.23 4.31
N MET A 280 13.71 12.98 4.70
CA MET A 280 15.04 12.38 4.55
C MET A 280 15.40 12.05 3.09
N SER A 281 14.40 11.90 2.22
CA SER A 281 14.59 11.64 0.80
C SER A 281 14.71 12.90 -0.04
N SER A 282 14.46 14.10 0.49
CA SER A 282 14.57 15.34 -0.27
C SER A 282 15.98 15.93 -0.14
N PRO A 283 16.63 16.39 -1.22
CA PRO A 283 17.87 17.15 -1.09
C PRO A 283 17.64 18.39 -0.22
N PRO A 284 18.64 18.86 0.55
CA PRO A 284 18.53 20.13 1.25
C PRO A 284 18.24 21.23 0.24
N GLN A 285 17.15 21.98 0.45
CA GLN A 285 16.88 23.13 -0.40
C GLN A 285 17.97 24.18 -0.15
N PRO A 286 18.52 24.80 -1.21
CA PRO A 286 19.47 25.89 -1.05
C PRO A 286 18.81 27.00 -0.23
N ASP A 287 19.54 27.52 0.76
CA ASP A 287 19.05 28.57 1.64
C ASP A 287 18.60 29.76 0.77
N PRO A 288 17.34 30.24 0.87
CA PRO A 288 16.84 31.36 0.04
C PRO A 288 17.63 32.66 0.24
N LYS A 289 18.51 32.70 1.26
CA LYS A 289 19.32 33.85 1.65
C LYS A 289 20.80 33.73 1.28
N SER A 290 21.23 32.67 0.60
CA SER A 290 22.60 32.59 0.10
C SER A 290 22.74 33.45 -1.16
N PRO A 291 23.54 34.53 -1.16
CA PRO A 291 23.77 35.31 -2.38
C PRO A 291 24.50 34.42 -3.40
N VAL A 292 23.97 34.39 -4.62
CA VAL A 292 24.65 33.80 -5.78
C VAL A 292 25.97 34.57 -5.96
N SER A 293 27.09 33.86 -5.81
CA SER A 293 28.43 34.38 -6.10
C SER A 293 28.81 34.05 -7.53
#